data_AF-A4FFT3-F1
#
_entry.id   AF-A4FFT3-F1
#
_cell.length_a   1.000
_cell.length_b   1.000
_cell.length_c   1.000
_cell.angle_alpha   90.00
_cell.angle_beta   90.00
_cell.angle_gamma   90.00
#
_symmetry.space_group_name_H-M   'P 1'
#
loop_
_entity.id
_entity.type
_entity.pdbx_description
1 polymer ?
#
loop_
_entity_poly.entity_id
_entity_poly.type
_entity_poly.pdbx_seq_one_letter_code
_entity_poly.pdbx_strand_id
1 'polypeptide(L)'
;MVESGMTTSRLAWLHHGATSASPMSIRAELDKLRYLRDLDAHALDLSTLPGARRRRPAGIGRRATNQALARREVDKRYPVLLATLAECAVEVLDEVVQMFDQAISGTENRARRKLDELLPSERGPRRTG
;
A
#
# COMPACT_ATOMS: atom_id res chain seq x y z
N MET A 1 -10.66 19.65 7.62
CA MET A 1 -11.96 19.45 6.95
C MET A 1 -11.96 18.03 6.41
N VAL A 2 -12.98 17.25 6.76
CA VAL A 2 -13.21 15.91 6.21
C VAL A 2 -14.09 16.08 4.98
N GLU A 3 -13.73 15.47 3.85
CA GLU A 3 -14.52 15.56 2.62
C GLU A 3 -15.87 14.87 2.80
N SER A 4 -16.94 15.41 2.19
CA SER A 4 -18.30 14.90 2.33
C SER A 4 -18.37 13.40 2.02
N GLY A 5 -18.73 12.60 3.03
CA GLY A 5 -18.86 11.14 2.92
C GLY A 5 -17.68 10.33 3.48
N MET A 6 -16.58 10.96 3.91
CA MET A 6 -15.51 10.26 4.63
C MET A 6 -15.65 10.42 6.15
N THR A 7 -15.27 9.40 6.91
CA THR A 7 -15.13 9.49 8.38
C THR A 7 -13.74 9.92 8.81
N THR A 8 -12.77 9.85 7.90
CA THR A 8 -11.37 10.24 8.12
C THR A 8 -10.90 11.19 7.04
N SER A 9 -9.82 11.92 7.33
CA SER A 9 -9.23 12.83 6.36
C SER A 9 -8.48 12.07 5.26
N ARG A 10 -8.37 12.64 4.05
CA ARG A 10 -7.73 11.95 2.91
C ARG A 10 -6.29 11.52 3.19
N LEU A 11 -5.50 12.37 3.86
CA LEU A 11 -4.13 12.05 4.27
C LEU A 11 -4.09 10.92 5.29
N ALA A 12 -5.00 10.92 6.25
CA ALA A 12 -5.08 9.85 7.25
C ALA A 12 -5.50 8.52 6.60
N TRP A 13 -6.40 8.55 5.62
CA TRP A 13 -6.75 7.38 4.80
C TRP A 13 -5.55 6.84 4.02
N LEU A 14 -4.75 7.72 3.38
CA LEU A 14 -3.55 7.31 2.66
C LEU A 14 -2.51 6.63 3.58
N HIS A 15 -2.34 7.12 4.81
CA HIS A 15 -1.40 6.55 5.77
C HIS A 15 -1.91 5.30 6.51
N HIS A 16 -3.19 4.97 6.41
CA HIS A 16 -3.74 3.81 7.09
C HIS A 16 -3.50 2.54 6.27
N GLY A 17 -2.38 1.86 6.50
CA GLY A 17 -2.04 0.60 5.80
C GLY A 17 -3.02 -0.54 6.03
N ALA A 18 -2.94 -1.56 5.18
CA ALA A 18 -3.77 -2.75 5.27
C ALA A 18 -3.36 -3.65 6.45
N THR A 19 -4.35 -4.32 7.04
CA THR A 19 -4.15 -5.23 8.18
C THR A 19 -4.15 -6.71 7.80
N SER A 20 -4.50 -7.04 6.55
CA SER A 20 -4.53 -8.42 6.04
C SER A 20 -4.45 -8.45 4.52
N ALA A 21 -3.90 -9.52 3.94
CA ALA A 21 -3.89 -9.76 2.50
C ALA A 21 -5.21 -10.39 1.97
N SER A 22 -6.35 -9.82 2.36
CA SER A 22 -7.66 -10.26 1.88
C SER A 22 -8.03 -9.58 0.56
N PRO A 23 -8.89 -10.18 -0.29
CA PRO A 23 -9.37 -9.51 -1.52
C PRO A 23 -10.01 -8.15 -1.28
N MET A 24 -10.71 -7.97 -0.15
CA MET A 24 -11.31 -6.69 0.22
C MET A 24 -10.26 -5.65 0.60
N SER A 25 -9.23 -6.05 1.34
CA SER A 25 -8.11 -5.17 1.72
C SER A 25 -7.29 -4.78 0.49
N ILE A 26 -7.01 -5.73 -0.42
CA ILE A 26 -6.32 -5.45 -1.68
C ILE A 26 -7.09 -4.41 -2.50
N ARG A 27 -8.42 -4.56 -2.62
CA ARG A 27 -9.26 -3.59 -3.32
C ARG A 27 -9.19 -2.19 -2.68
N ALA A 28 -9.20 -2.11 -1.34
CA ALA A 28 -9.10 -0.85 -0.63
C ALA A 28 -7.75 -0.14 -0.86
N GLU A 29 -6.65 -0.88 -0.93
CA GLU A 29 -5.33 -0.31 -1.28
C GLU A 29 -5.25 0.10 -2.76
N LEU A 30 -5.85 -0.67 -3.66
CA LEU A 30 -5.99 -0.26 -5.07
C LEU A 30 -6.78 1.04 -5.24
N ASP A 31 -7.78 1.30 -4.39
CA ASP A 31 -8.52 2.57 -4.40
C ASP A 31 -7.62 3.76 -4.02
N LYS A 32 -6.68 3.58 -3.08
CA LYS A 32 -5.65 4.59 -2.78
C LYS A 32 -4.70 4.80 -3.94
N LEU A 33 -4.24 3.71 -4.57
CA LEU A 33 -3.35 3.79 -5.73
C LEU A 33 -4.01 4.54 -6.89
N ARG A 34 -5.30 4.28 -7.14
CA ARG A 34 -6.10 5.01 -8.13
C ARG A 34 -6.17 6.50 -7.79
N TYR A 35 -6.52 6.84 -6.55
CA TYR A 35 -6.56 8.23 -6.11
C TYR A 35 -5.21 8.94 -6.29
N LEU A 36 -4.10 8.28 -5.96
CA LEU A 36 -2.75 8.84 -6.14
C LEU A 36 -2.40 9.00 -7.63
N ARG A 37 -2.86 8.10 -8.49
CA ARG A 37 -2.70 8.23 -9.95
C ARG A 37 -3.50 9.38 -10.52
N ASP A 38 -4.74 9.59 -10.06
CA ASP A 38 -5.58 10.71 -10.48
C ASP A 38 -4.98 12.08 -10.08
N LEU A 39 -4.07 12.10 -9.11
CA LEU A 39 -3.27 13.26 -8.71
C LEU A 39 -1.92 13.35 -9.43
N ASP A 40 -1.65 12.47 -10.41
CA ASP A 40 -0.37 12.33 -11.09
C ASP A 40 0.82 12.10 -10.14
N ALA A 41 0.59 11.57 -8.93
CA ALA A 41 1.63 11.39 -7.93
C ALA A 41 2.76 10.45 -8.41
N HIS A 42 2.41 9.48 -9.26
CA HIS A 42 3.33 8.56 -9.92
C HIS A 42 4.22 9.21 -11.00
N ALA A 43 3.81 10.35 -11.54
CA ALA A 43 4.55 11.11 -12.54
C ALA A 43 5.44 12.21 -11.92
N LEU A 44 5.37 12.40 -10.59
CA LEU A 44 6.22 13.35 -9.88
C LEU A 44 7.67 12.87 -9.88
N ASP A 45 8.46 13.35 -10.84
CA ASP A 45 9.88 13.07 -10.88
C ASP A 45 10.64 13.98 -9.89
N LEU A 46 10.87 13.44 -8.69
CA LEU A 46 11.71 14.06 -7.67
C LEU A 46 13.15 13.50 -7.70
N SER A 47 13.51 12.65 -8.68
CA SER A 47 14.82 11.98 -8.73
C SER A 47 15.99 12.97 -8.82
N THR A 48 15.74 14.13 -9.43
CA THR A 48 16.66 15.27 -9.53
C THR A 48 17.07 15.86 -8.18
N LEU A 49 16.28 15.63 -7.12
CA LEU A 49 16.60 16.04 -5.76
C LEU A 49 17.43 14.97 -5.04
N PRO A 50 18.49 15.34 -4.30
CA PRO A 50 19.20 14.42 -3.41
C PRO A 50 18.23 13.69 -2.47
N GLY A 51 18.42 12.38 -2.26
CA GLY A 51 17.48 11.55 -1.49
C GLY A 51 17.18 12.09 -0.09
N ALA A 52 18.17 12.63 0.61
CA ALA A 52 17.98 13.25 1.92
C ALA A 52 17.07 14.51 1.87
N ARG A 53 17.11 15.26 0.76
CA ARG A 53 16.26 16.43 0.53
C ARG A 53 14.82 16.06 0.20
N ARG A 54 14.57 14.86 -0.34
CA ARG A 54 13.21 14.30 -0.55
C ARG A 54 12.60 13.71 0.72
N ARG A 55 13.37 12.90 1.46
CA ARG A 55 12.87 12.18 2.64
C ARG A 55 12.44 13.11 3.77
N ARG A 56 13.11 14.25 3.94
CA ARG A 56 12.76 15.21 5.01
C ARG A 56 11.33 15.76 4.84
N PRO A 57 10.95 16.39 3.71
CA PRO A 57 9.60 16.89 3.53
C PRO A 57 8.54 15.77 3.54
N ALA A 58 8.83 14.61 2.96
CA ALA A 58 7.91 13.47 2.98
C ALA A 58 7.63 12.99 4.42
N GLY A 59 8.69 12.84 5.23
CA GLY A 59 8.57 12.50 6.66
C GLY A 59 7.87 13.57 7.50
N ILE A 60 7.93 14.86 7.11
CA ILE A 60 7.13 15.91 7.73
C ILE A 60 5.64 15.66 7.45
N GLY A 61 5.27 15.39 6.19
CA GLY A 61 3.88 15.14 5.85
C GLY A 61 3.31 13.89 6.50
N ARG A 62 4.10 12.80 6.59
CA ARG A 62 3.70 11.55 7.27
C ARG A 62 3.26 11.77 8.72
N ARG A 63 3.92 12.67 9.44
CA ARG A 63 3.61 12.98 10.86
C ARG A 63 2.62 14.13 11.01
N ALA A 64 2.23 14.79 9.93
CA ALA A 64 1.37 15.96 9.99
C ALA A 64 -0.10 15.57 9.93
N THR A 65 -0.95 16.38 10.55
CA THR A 65 -2.39 16.34 10.29
C THR A 65 -2.73 17.24 9.10
N ASN A 66 -3.89 17.01 8.47
CA ASN A 66 -4.40 17.91 7.43
C ASN A 66 -4.43 19.37 7.86
N GLN A 67 -4.81 19.64 9.11
CA GLN A 67 -4.87 21.00 9.64
C GLN A 67 -3.47 21.61 9.83
N ALA A 68 -2.49 20.81 10.27
CA ALA A 68 -1.11 21.26 10.41
C ALA A 68 -0.49 21.61 9.05
N LEU A 69 -0.80 20.85 7.99
CA LEU A 69 -0.36 21.16 6.64
C LEU A 69 -1.06 22.41 6.07
N ALA A 70 -2.36 22.55 6.31
CA ALA A 70 -3.14 23.70 5.82
C ALA A 70 -2.62 25.04 6.36
N ARG A 71 -2.13 25.06 7.61
CA ARG A 71 -1.58 26.25 8.28
C ARG A 71 -0.15 26.61 7.87
N ARG A 72 0.53 25.78 7.08
CA ARG A 72 1.91 26.08 6.64
C ARG A 72 1.90 27.16 5.57
N GLU A 73 2.94 28.00 5.62
CA GLU A 73 3.30 28.91 4.54
C GLU A 73 3.37 28.17 3.21
N VAL A 74 2.85 28.79 2.16
CA VAL A 74 2.71 28.22 0.81
C VAL A 74 4.03 27.59 0.33
N ASP A 75 5.14 28.32 0.48
CA ASP A 75 6.49 27.91 0.03
C ASP A 75 7.04 26.68 0.78
N LYS A 76 6.48 26.36 1.95
CA LYS A 76 6.85 25.18 2.74
C LYS A 76 5.80 24.08 2.61
N ARG A 77 4.55 24.43 2.32
CA ARG A 77 3.42 23.52 2.22
C ARG A 77 3.53 22.64 0.97
N TYR A 78 3.71 23.23 -0.21
CA TYR A 78 3.72 22.46 -1.45
C TYR A 78 4.87 21.46 -1.57
N PRO A 79 6.12 21.79 -1.19
CA PRO A 79 7.20 20.80 -1.20
C PRO A 79 6.92 19.61 -0.27
N VAL A 80 6.28 19.85 0.87
CA VAL A 80 5.85 18.77 1.79
C VAL A 80 4.77 17.92 1.13
N LEU A 81 3.74 18.53 0.55
CA LEU A 81 2.66 17.79 -0.10
C LEU A 81 3.16 16.94 -1.28
N LEU A 82 3.98 17.51 -2.17
CA LEU A 82 4.52 16.79 -3.33
C LEU A 82 5.39 15.61 -2.92
N ALA A 83 6.29 15.82 -1.94
CA ALA A 83 7.15 14.75 -1.45
C ALA A 83 6.34 13.64 -0.76
N THR A 84 5.31 14.00 -0.01
CA THR A 84 4.42 13.02 0.64
C THR A 84 3.58 12.25 -0.38
N LEU A 85 3.02 12.91 -1.41
CA LEU A 85 2.26 12.22 -2.46
C LEU A 85 3.13 11.22 -3.22
N ALA A 86 4.34 11.62 -3.61
CA ALA A 86 5.29 10.75 -4.30
C ALA A 86 5.69 9.55 -3.42
N GLU A 87 5.96 9.77 -2.13
CA GLU A 87 6.30 8.68 -1.19
C GLU A 87 5.09 7.74 -0.98
N CYS A 88 3.89 8.26 -0.78
CA CYS A 88 2.67 7.46 -0.63
C CYS A 88 2.39 6.60 -1.87
N ALA A 89 2.65 7.10 -3.08
CA ALA A 89 2.45 6.34 -4.31
C ALA A 89 3.34 5.09 -4.37
N VAL A 90 4.60 5.22 -3.93
CA VAL A 90 5.53 4.09 -3.84
C VAL A 90 5.10 3.12 -2.74
N GLU A 91 4.80 3.63 -1.54
CA GLU A 91 4.44 2.76 -0.40
C GLU A 91 3.17 1.95 -0.64
N VAL A 92 2.11 2.59 -1.15
CA VAL A 92 0.86 1.89 -1.47
C VAL A 92 1.08 0.88 -2.58
N LEU A 93 1.92 1.18 -3.58
CA LEU A 93 2.25 0.22 -4.63
C LEU A 93 2.98 -1.01 -4.07
N ASP A 94 4.01 -0.79 -3.25
CA ASP A 94 4.79 -1.87 -2.62
C ASP A 94 3.90 -2.74 -1.72
N GLU A 95 3.02 -2.11 -0.93
CA GLU A 95 2.06 -2.80 -0.08
C GLU A 95 1.07 -3.65 -0.90
N VAL A 96 0.50 -3.11 -1.98
CA VAL A 96 -0.39 -3.86 -2.88
C VAL A 96 0.33 -5.08 -3.47
N VAL A 97 1.56 -4.91 -3.95
CA VAL A 97 2.35 -6.02 -4.52
C VAL A 97 2.60 -7.11 -3.47
N GLN A 98 3.00 -6.72 -2.25
CA GLN A 98 3.21 -7.66 -1.16
C GLN A 98 1.93 -8.41 -0.78
N MET A 99 0.79 -7.72 -0.71
CA MET A 99 -0.50 -8.34 -0.40
C MET A 99 -0.93 -9.34 -1.48
N PHE A 100 -0.70 -9.02 -2.75
CA PHE A 100 -0.99 -9.94 -3.85
C PHE A 100 -0.14 -11.21 -3.76
N ASP A 101 1.16 -11.09 -3.50
CA ASP A 101 2.05 -12.22 -3.32
C ASP A 101 1.60 -13.13 -2.16
N GLN A 102 1.25 -12.53 -1.02
CA GLN A 102 0.72 -13.25 0.14
C GLN A 102 -0.63 -13.95 -0.18
N ALA A 103 -1.52 -13.30 -0.92
CA ALA A 103 -2.83 -13.87 -1.27
C ALA A 103 -2.70 -15.06 -2.23
N ILE A 104 -1.79 -14.97 -3.21
CA ILE A 104 -1.48 -16.07 -4.14
C ILE A 104 -0.86 -17.23 -3.37
N SER A 105 0.18 -16.97 -2.59
CA SER A 105 0.86 -17.97 -1.74
C SER A 105 -0.12 -18.66 -0.78
N GLY A 106 -1.03 -17.91 -0.18
CA GLY A 106 -2.07 -18.46 0.69
C GLY A 106 -3.04 -19.38 -0.06
N THR A 107 -3.37 -19.05 -1.31
CA THR A 107 -4.25 -19.85 -2.16
C THR A 107 -3.56 -21.12 -2.63
N GLU A 108 -2.32 -21.04 -3.09
CA GLU A 108 -1.51 -22.20 -3.47
C GLU A 108 -1.38 -23.17 -2.29
N ASN A 109 -1.02 -22.66 -1.11
CA ASN A 109 -0.85 -23.48 0.09
C ASN A 109 -2.14 -24.21 0.48
N ARG A 110 -3.31 -23.57 0.35
CA ARG A 110 -4.61 -24.23 0.59
C ARG A 110 -4.90 -25.31 -0.44
N ALA A 111 -4.63 -25.04 -1.72
CA ALA A 111 -4.83 -26.01 -2.79
C ALA A 111 -3.92 -27.23 -2.60
N ARG A 112 -2.64 -27.02 -2.26
CA ARG A 112 -1.67 -28.09 -2.00
C ARG A 112 -2.08 -28.96 -0.81
N ARG A 113 -2.48 -28.35 0.32
CA ARG A 113 -3.00 -29.11 1.47
C ARG A 113 -4.22 -29.95 1.10
N LYS A 114 -5.16 -29.39 0.34
CA LYS A 114 -6.34 -30.12 -0.12
C LYS A 114 -5.98 -31.27 -1.05
N LEU A 115 -4.96 -31.10 -1.91
CA LEU A 115 -4.45 -32.16 -2.76
C LEU A 115 -3.80 -33.28 -1.92
N ASP A 116 -2.96 -32.93 -0.94
CA ASP A 116 -2.31 -33.88 -0.03
C ASP A 116 -3.33 -34.68 0.79
N GLU A 117 -4.46 -34.06 1.18
CA GLU A 117 -5.58 -34.71 1.87
C GLU A 117 -6.39 -35.66 0.98
N LEU A 118 -6.42 -35.44 -0.35
CA LEU A 118 -7.14 -36.28 -1.31
C LEU A 118 -6.30 -37.45 -1.85
N LEU A 119 -4.98 -37.31 -1.87
CA LEU A 119 -4.02 -38.33 -2.32
C LEU A 119 -3.56 -39.41 -1.30
N PRO A 120 -4.07 -39.56 -0.04
CA PRO A 120 -3.69 -40.67 0.84
C PRO A 120 -4.03 -42.06 0.29
N SER A 121 -4.91 -42.15 -0.71
CA SER A 121 -5.40 -43.40 -1.30
C SER A 121 -4.49 -44.04 -2.35
N GLU A 122 -3.44 -43.35 -2.85
CA GLU A 122 -2.60 -43.89 -3.95
C GLU A 122 -1.20 -44.38 -3.52
N ARG A 123 -0.81 -44.22 -2.25
CA ARG A 123 0.43 -44.84 -1.72
C ARG A 123 0.13 -46.23 -1.15
N GLY A 124 -0.16 -47.17 -2.05
CA GLY A 124 -0.15 -48.60 -1.73
C GLY A 124 1.22 -49.06 -1.20
N PRO A 125 1.29 -50.13 -0.38
CA PRO A 125 2.52 -50.54 0.27
C PRO A 125 3.58 -50.86 -0.78
N ARG A 126 4.77 -50.25 -0.65
CA ARG A 126 5.93 -50.67 -1.44
C ARG A 126 6.17 -52.14 -1.13
N ARG A 127 5.93 -53.01 -2.11
CA ARG A 127 6.29 -54.43 -2.03
C ARG A 127 7.81 -54.50 -1.87
N THR A 128 8.27 -54.72 -0.65
CA THR A 128 9.60 -55.22 -0.36
C THR A 128 9.57 -56.71 -0.71
N GLY A 129 10.16 -57.05 -1.85
CA GLY A 129 10.62 -58.42 -2.15
C GLY A 129 12.00 -58.65 -1.56
#